data_AF-A0A7C9V0B3-F1
#
_entry.id   AF-A0A7C9V0B3-F1
#
_cell.length_a   1.000
_cell.length_b   1.000
_cell.length_c   1.000
_cell.angle_alpha   90.00
_cell.angle_beta   90.00
_cell.angle_gamma   90.00
#
_symmetry.space_group_name_H-M   'P 1'
#
loop_
_entity.id
_entity.type
_entity.pdbx_description
1 polymer ?
#
loop_
_entity_poly.entity_id
_entity_poly.type
_entity_poly.pdbx_seq_one_letter_code
_entity_poly.pdbx_strand_id
1 'polypeptide(L)'
;MTNPRDTAPDKTPDRAEESELARAFSLTEKLMGGGVAEAEARAEPALKQAGKTLRYWLWRAGGRRRPGGDPAQVAENYERELARLTEVLRDQGEKAVAHKDKLLAKEQARVAELEQLTSQLQQACESELAKLRAQLAQRQERLPAPGEVARLSARLSETEERARLAENKVEMLKEALEITRARAAPTGTIPEDGRFREAKRAFARTFHPDQGGRGDIDRQRAFLEFWPVLERIERGE
;
A
#
# COMPACT_ATOMS: atom_id res chain seq x y z
N MET A 1 24.99 7.02 28.90
CA MET A 1 23.59 7.14 29.33
C MET A 1 22.90 8.14 28.41
N THR A 2 22.09 7.67 27.47
CA THR A 2 21.39 8.50 26.46
C THR A 2 19.91 8.14 26.48
N ASN A 3 19.06 9.12 26.82
CA ASN A 3 17.60 9.00 26.80
C ASN A 3 17.07 9.12 25.36
N PRO A 4 16.25 8.18 24.86
CA PRO A 4 15.39 8.42 23.72
C PRO A 4 14.07 9.01 24.22
N ARG A 5 13.80 10.26 23.86
CA ARG A 5 12.51 10.90 24.09
C ARG A 5 11.62 10.54 22.91
N ASP A 6 10.52 9.85 23.22
CA ASP A 6 9.47 9.46 22.28
C ASP A 6 9.02 10.63 21.39
N THR A 7 9.29 10.52 20.10
CA THR A 7 8.66 11.34 19.06
C THR A 7 7.36 10.66 18.65
N ALA A 8 6.27 11.00 19.33
CA ALA A 8 4.93 10.71 18.81
C ALA A 8 4.68 11.57 17.56
N PRO A 9 4.24 11.01 16.43
CA PRO A 9 3.86 11.82 15.29
C PRO A 9 2.55 12.55 15.60
N ASP A 10 2.65 13.87 15.67
CA ASP A 10 1.52 14.81 15.72
C ASP A 10 0.73 14.70 14.40
N LYS A 11 -0.21 13.76 14.37
CA LYS A 11 -1.16 13.61 13.27
C LYS A 11 -2.26 14.64 13.45
N THR A 12 -1.96 15.87 13.04
CA THR A 12 -3.02 16.81 12.69
C THR A 12 -3.81 16.20 11.53
N PRO A 13 -5.14 16.03 11.66
CA PRO A 13 -5.95 15.48 10.59
C PRO A 13 -5.80 16.35 9.35
N ASP A 14 -5.66 15.71 8.19
CA ASP A 14 -5.48 16.42 6.93
C ASP A 14 -6.71 17.28 6.67
N ARG A 15 -6.52 18.51 6.17
CA ARG A 15 -7.60 19.50 5.99
C ARG A 15 -8.75 18.96 5.12
N ALA A 16 -8.46 17.98 4.28
CA ALA A 16 -9.42 17.25 3.47
C ALA A 16 -10.37 16.40 4.33
N GLU A 17 -9.85 15.66 5.32
CA GLU A 17 -10.64 14.81 6.22
C GLU A 17 -11.57 15.65 7.11
N GLU A 18 -11.09 16.80 7.59
CA GLU A 18 -11.95 17.75 8.34
C GLU A 18 -13.10 18.29 7.48
N SER A 19 -12.86 18.51 6.19
CA SER A 19 -13.89 18.98 5.26
C SER A 19 -14.94 17.91 4.93
N GLU A 20 -14.54 16.63 4.90
CA GLU A 20 -15.44 15.50 4.68
C GLU A 20 -16.27 15.21 5.92
N LEU A 21 -15.68 15.29 7.11
CA LEU A 21 -16.41 15.21 8.38
C LEU A 21 -17.42 16.35 8.51
N ALA A 22 -17.03 17.59 8.21
CA ALA A 22 -17.95 18.73 8.21
C ALA A 22 -19.11 18.55 7.22
N ARG A 23 -18.86 17.97 6.04
CA ARG A 23 -19.91 17.62 5.07
C ARG A 23 -20.82 16.52 5.59
N ALA A 24 -20.26 15.48 6.21
CA ALA A 24 -21.01 14.38 6.79
C ALA A 24 -21.95 14.91 7.90
N PHE A 25 -21.44 15.71 8.84
CA PHE A 25 -22.25 16.32 9.90
C PHE A 25 -23.35 17.25 9.38
N SER A 26 -23.07 18.07 8.36
CA SER A 26 -24.10 18.89 7.72
C SER A 26 -25.19 18.04 7.04
N LEU A 27 -24.83 16.87 6.50
CA LEU A 27 -25.78 15.96 5.88
C LEU A 27 -26.64 15.25 6.93
N THR A 28 -26.06 14.81 8.06
CA THR A 28 -26.82 14.25 9.19
C THR A 28 -27.73 15.28 9.84
N GLU A 29 -27.28 16.53 10.00
CA GLU A 29 -28.10 17.62 10.52
C GLU A 29 -29.28 17.93 9.58
N LYS A 30 -29.06 17.91 8.26
CA LYS A 30 -30.12 18.05 7.26
C LYS A 30 -31.07 16.85 7.24
N LEU A 31 -30.59 15.63 7.44
CA LEU A 31 -31.44 14.43 7.49
C LEU A 31 -32.27 14.36 8.78
N MET A 32 -31.73 14.84 9.90
CA MET A 32 -32.41 14.87 11.19
C MET A 32 -33.38 16.05 11.34
N GLY A 33 -33.06 17.22 10.76
CA GLY A 33 -33.88 18.45 10.87
C GLY A 33 -34.75 18.77 9.65
N GLY A 34 -34.39 18.29 8.46
CA GLY A 34 -35.01 18.71 7.19
C GLY A 34 -36.45 18.26 6.98
N GLY A 35 -36.84 17.11 7.56
CA GLY A 35 -38.20 16.59 7.40
C GLY A 35 -39.27 17.44 8.08
N VAL A 36 -38.94 18.10 9.20
CA VAL A 36 -39.86 18.99 9.93
C VAL A 36 -39.91 20.36 9.26
N ALA A 37 -38.74 20.90 8.91
CA ALA A 37 -38.64 22.20 8.22
C ALA A 37 -39.29 22.21 6.83
N GLU A 38 -39.18 21.12 6.04
CA GLU A 38 -39.84 21.02 4.74
C GLU A 38 -41.36 20.78 4.87
N ALA A 39 -41.80 20.00 5.86
CA ALA A 39 -43.22 19.81 6.13
C ALA A 39 -43.86 21.12 6.61
N GLU A 40 -43.18 21.86 7.49
CA GLU A 40 -43.58 23.17 7.99
C GLU A 40 -43.61 24.22 6.87
N ALA A 41 -42.60 24.27 6.00
CA ALA A 41 -42.57 25.15 4.84
C ALA A 41 -43.71 24.86 3.82
N ARG A 42 -44.14 23.61 3.69
CA ARG A 42 -45.29 23.23 2.85
C ARG A 42 -46.63 23.54 3.49
N ALA A 43 -46.71 23.50 4.82
CA ALA A 43 -47.92 23.80 5.60
C ALA A 43 -48.14 25.30 5.81
N GLU A 44 -47.05 26.07 5.85
CA GLU A 44 -47.03 27.49 6.17
C GLU A 44 -48.02 28.35 5.34
N PRO A 45 -48.15 28.18 4.01
CA PRO A 45 -49.06 29.00 3.21
C PRO A 45 -50.53 28.72 3.53
N ALA A 46 -50.88 27.44 3.71
CA ALA A 46 -52.24 27.01 4.03
C ALA A 46 -52.65 27.44 5.45
N LEU A 47 -51.75 27.28 6.42
CA LEU A 47 -51.94 27.73 7.80
C LEU A 47 -52.02 29.27 7.90
N LYS A 48 -51.17 30.00 7.16
CA LYS A 48 -51.25 31.47 7.08
C LYS A 48 -52.57 31.94 6.49
N GLN A 49 -53.07 31.27 5.43
CA GLN A 49 -54.34 31.62 4.79
C GLN A 49 -55.52 31.33 5.72
N ALA A 50 -55.58 30.14 6.31
CA ALA A 50 -56.64 29.77 7.25
C ALA A 50 -56.60 30.64 8.53
N GLY A 51 -55.41 30.99 9.02
CA GLY A 51 -55.25 31.92 10.14
C GLY A 51 -55.65 33.37 9.81
N LYS A 52 -55.59 33.79 8.54
CA LYS A 52 -56.19 35.06 8.09
C LYS A 52 -57.72 34.97 8.07
N THR A 53 -58.27 33.86 7.58
CA THR A 53 -59.71 33.61 7.57
C THR A 53 -60.29 33.54 8.99
N LEU A 54 -59.64 32.83 9.91
CA LEU A 54 -60.03 32.76 11.32
C LEU A 54 -59.97 34.12 12.01
N ARG A 55 -58.90 34.90 11.81
CA ARG A 55 -58.81 36.26 12.34
C ARG A 55 -59.90 37.18 11.79
N TYR A 56 -60.25 37.04 10.51
CA TYR A 56 -61.35 37.78 9.91
C TYR A 56 -62.70 37.43 10.56
N TRP A 57 -62.97 36.14 10.83
CA TRP A 57 -64.19 35.72 11.51
C TRP A 57 -64.23 36.12 12.99
N LEU A 58 -63.11 36.04 13.72
CA LEU A 58 -62.98 36.53 15.09
C LEU A 58 -63.20 38.04 15.18
N TRP A 59 -62.65 38.81 14.23
CA TRP A 59 -62.87 40.25 14.14
C TRP A 59 -64.34 40.58 13.82
N ARG A 60 -65.00 39.79 12.95
CA ARG A 60 -66.45 39.89 12.67
C ARG A 60 -67.31 39.57 13.90
N ALA A 61 -66.91 38.60 14.71
CA ALA A 61 -67.62 38.22 15.93
C ALA A 61 -67.46 39.26 17.06
N GLY A 62 -66.26 39.84 17.22
CA GLY A 62 -65.94 40.76 18.33
C GLY A 62 -66.06 42.26 18.04
N GLY A 63 -66.03 42.68 16.78
CA GLY A 63 -65.74 44.08 16.43
C GLY A 63 -66.95 44.99 16.22
N ARG A 64 -67.96 44.61 15.44
CA ARG A 64 -69.16 45.42 15.20
C ARG A 64 -70.30 44.49 14.79
N ARG A 65 -71.37 44.41 15.59
CA ARG A 65 -72.64 43.85 15.12
C ARG A 65 -73.08 44.68 13.91
N ARG A 66 -72.89 44.18 12.69
CA ARG A 66 -73.69 44.68 11.56
C ARG A 66 -75.15 44.46 11.95
N PRO A 67 -76.05 45.44 11.77
CA PRO A 67 -77.47 45.17 11.89
C PRO A 67 -77.82 44.13 10.81
N GLY A 68 -78.09 42.88 11.21
CA GLY A 68 -78.52 41.79 10.32
C GLY A 68 -77.55 40.62 10.08
N GLY A 69 -76.41 40.53 10.78
CA GLY A 69 -75.58 39.32 10.72
C GLY A 69 -75.96 38.32 11.81
N ASP A 70 -76.37 37.11 11.44
CA ASP A 70 -76.70 36.04 12.38
C ASP A 70 -75.42 35.52 13.10
N PRO A 71 -75.30 35.68 14.43
CA PRO A 71 -74.14 35.17 15.18
C PRO A 71 -73.98 33.64 15.09
N ALA A 72 -75.07 32.89 14.89
CA ALA A 72 -75.01 31.44 14.74
C ALA A 72 -74.23 31.04 13.48
N GLN A 73 -74.43 31.76 12.38
CA GLN A 73 -73.73 31.51 11.12
C GLN A 73 -72.21 31.79 11.22
N VAL A 74 -71.79 32.74 12.06
CA VAL A 74 -70.37 33.03 12.28
C VAL A 74 -69.70 31.92 13.09
N ALA A 75 -70.38 31.40 14.11
CA ALA A 75 -69.90 30.26 14.89
C ALA A 75 -69.78 28.99 14.04
N GLU A 76 -70.78 28.70 13.21
CA GLU A 76 -70.76 27.54 12.32
C GLU A 76 -69.60 27.60 11.30
N ASN A 77 -69.35 28.78 10.71
CA ASN A 77 -68.22 28.97 9.80
C ASN A 77 -66.86 28.80 10.51
N TYR A 78 -66.77 29.21 11.77
CA TYR A 78 -65.57 29.02 12.58
C TYR A 78 -65.31 27.54 12.87
N GLU A 79 -66.35 26.79 13.25
CA GLU A 79 -66.25 25.35 13.49
C GLU A 79 -65.84 24.58 12.22
N ARG A 80 -66.40 24.95 11.05
CA ARG A 80 -66.00 24.35 9.76
C ARG A 80 -64.53 24.61 9.43
N GLU A 81 -64.04 25.84 9.64
CA GLU A 81 -62.63 26.16 9.35
C GLU A 81 -61.67 25.48 10.36
N LEU A 82 -62.06 25.35 11.63
CA LEU A 82 -61.29 24.56 12.60
C LEU A 82 -61.24 23.07 12.22
N ALA A 83 -62.36 22.50 11.81
CA ALA A 83 -62.41 21.11 11.34
C ALA A 83 -61.49 20.91 10.13
N ARG A 84 -61.57 21.81 9.14
CA ARG A 84 -60.72 21.79 7.96
C ARG A 84 -59.23 21.88 8.31
N LEU A 85 -58.85 22.77 9.23
CA LEU A 85 -57.46 22.90 9.67
C LEU A 85 -56.96 21.66 10.40
N THR A 86 -57.82 21.06 11.23
CA THR A 86 -57.49 19.83 11.96
C THR A 86 -57.23 18.68 10.99
N GLU A 87 -58.05 18.57 9.94
CA GLU A 87 -57.88 17.58 8.87
C GLU A 87 -56.57 17.81 8.09
N VAL A 88 -56.27 19.05 7.69
CA VAL A 88 -55.01 19.38 6.99
C VAL A 88 -53.79 19.04 7.84
N LEU A 89 -53.81 19.36 9.14
CA LEU A 89 -52.72 19.03 10.06
C LEU A 89 -52.58 17.52 10.23
N ARG A 90 -53.69 16.79 10.29
CA ARG A 90 -53.68 15.32 10.35
C ARG A 90 -53.06 14.72 9.10
N ASP A 91 -53.50 15.12 7.92
CA ASP A 91 -52.97 14.65 6.63
C ASP A 91 -51.47 14.93 6.49
N GLN A 92 -51.02 16.09 6.98
CA GLN A 92 -49.60 16.43 6.99
C GLN A 92 -48.81 15.57 7.97
N GLY A 93 -49.37 15.31 9.16
CA GLY A 93 -48.79 14.38 10.13
C GLY A 93 -48.65 12.98 9.56
N GLU A 94 -49.69 12.46 8.92
CA GLU A 94 -49.67 11.13 8.27
C GLU A 94 -48.63 11.06 7.14
N LYS A 95 -48.52 12.11 6.31
CA LYS A 95 -47.48 12.21 5.26
C LYS A 95 -46.07 12.29 5.84
N ALA A 96 -45.88 13.02 6.93
CA ALA A 96 -44.57 13.14 7.59
C ALA A 96 -44.14 11.81 8.21
N VAL A 97 -45.06 11.08 8.85
CA VAL A 97 -44.82 9.73 9.37
C VAL A 97 -44.48 8.77 8.24
N ALA A 98 -45.28 8.73 7.17
CA ALA A 98 -45.02 7.87 6.02
C ALA A 98 -43.66 8.17 5.34
N HIS A 99 -43.29 9.44 5.27
CA HIS A 99 -41.98 9.83 4.75
C HIS A 99 -40.84 9.36 5.67
N LYS A 100 -40.99 9.51 6.98
CA LYS A 100 -40.02 9.04 7.98
C LYS A 100 -39.87 7.52 7.92
N ASP A 101 -40.97 6.78 7.81
CA ASP A 101 -40.95 5.31 7.69
C ASP A 101 -40.23 4.86 6.41
N LYS A 102 -40.46 5.57 5.29
CA LYS A 102 -39.75 5.32 4.05
C LYS A 102 -38.25 5.59 4.15
N LEU A 103 -37.83 6.61 4.90
CA LEU A 103 -36.42 6.87 5.16
C LEU A 103 -35.82 5.78 6.06
N LEU A 104 -36.51 5.39 7.13
CA LEU A 104 -36.08 4.31 8.02
C LEU A 104 -35.90 2.99 7.25
N ALA A 105 -36.83 2.64 6.36
CA ALA A 105 -36.70 1.44 5.53
C ALA A 105 -35.48 1.51 4.59
N LYS A 106 -35.16 2.68 4.03
CA LYS A 106 -33.95 2.87 3.21
C LYS A 106 -32.67 2.72 4.02
N GLU A 107 -32.63 3.29 5.22
CA GLU A 107 -31.47 3.16 6.11
C GLU A 107 -31.29 1.72 6.59
N GLN A 108 -32.37 1.02 6.93
CA GLN A 108 -32.31 -0.41 7.24
C GLN A 108 -31.78 -1.25 6.08
N ALA A 109 -32.21 -0.95 4.84
CA ALA A 109 -31.68 -1.61 3.65
C ALA A 109 -30.18 -1.35 3.45
N ARG A 110 -29.72 -0.12 3.67
CA ARG A 110 -28.28 0.25 3.62
C ARG A 110 -27.47 -0.48 4.69
N VAL A 111 -27.99 -0.56 5.92
CA VAL A 111 -27.32 -1.29 7.01
C VAL A 111 -27.20 -2.77 6.66
N ALA A 112 -28.26 -3.40 6.14
CA ALA A 112 -28.22 -4.79 5.71
C ALA A 112 -27.20 -5.03 4.58
N GLU A 113 -27.09 -4.11 3.62
CA GLU A 113 -26.09 -4.16 2.55
C GLU A 113 -24.66 -4.05 3.12
N LEU A 114 -24.44 -3.14 4.06
CA LEU A 114 -23.15 -2.99 4.74
C LEU A 114 -22.77 -4.24 5.54
N GLU A 115 -23.72 -4.84 6.26
CA GLU A 115 -23.52 -6.10 6.99
C GLU A 115 -23.15 -7.26 6.05
N GLN A 116 -23.75 -7.30 4.86
CA GLN A 116 -23.41 -8.29 3.85
C GLN A 116 -21.98 -8.08 3.32
N LEU A 117 -21.60 -6.84 3.01
CA LEU A 117 -20.26 -6.50 2.53
C LEU A 117 -19.18 -6.77 3.59
N THR A 118 -19.44 -6.45 4.86
CA THR A 118 -18.49 -6.73 5.95
C THR A 118 -18.30 -8.24 6.13
N SER A 119 -19.38 -9.02 6.06
CA SER A 119 -19.32 -10.48 6.11
C SER A 119 -18.50 -11.07 4.94
N GLN A 120 -18.68 -10.54 3.73
CA GLN A 120 -17.90 -10.96 2.55
C GLN A 120 -16.40 -10.62 2.71
N LEU A 121 -16.08 -9.42 3.20
CA LEU A 121 -14.69 -9.02 3.45
C LEU A 121 -14.06 -9.89 4.53
N GLN A 122 -14.78 -10.21 5.61
CA GLN A 122 -14.28 -11.09 6.65
C GLN A 122 -13.97 -12.49 6.11
N GLN A 123 -14.88 -13.07 5.33
CA GLN A 123 -14.67 -14.38 4.69
C GLN A 123 -13.48 -14.36 3.72
N ALA A 124 -13.32 -13.28 2.93
CA ALA A 124 -12.19 -13.12 2.03
C ALA A 124 -10.87 -13.08 2.82
N CYS A 125 -10.79 -12.28 3.89
CA CYS A 125 -9.64 -12.21 4.78
C CYS A 125 -9.30 -13.55 5.42
N GLU A 126 -10.30 -14.28 5.94
CA GLU A 126 -10.11 -15.61 6.53
C GLU A 126 -9.58 -16.61 5.49
N SER A 127 -10.09 -16.56 4.25
CA SER A 127 -9.62 -17.42 3.16
C SER A 127 -8.17 -17.14 2.76
N GLU A 128 -7.77 -15.86 2.71
CA GLU A 128 -6.39 -15.47 2.40
C GLU A 128 -5.44 -15.86 3.54
N LEU A 129 -5.85 -15.66 4.80
CA LEU A 129 -5.08 -16.13 5.95
C LEU A 129 -4.91 -17.65 5.95
N ALA A 130 -5.95 -18.41 5.57
CA ALA A 130 -5.85 -19.86 5.43
C ALA A 130 -4.85 -20.26 4.32
N LYS A 131 -4.89 -19.60 3.17
CA LYS A 131 -3.92 -19.82 2.08
C LYS A 131 -2.49 -19.52 2.52
N LEU A 132 -2.26 -18.40 3.20
CA LEU A 132 -0.95 -18.01 3.70
C LEU A 132 -0.43 -19.01 4.74
N ARG A 133 -1.30 -19.46 5.66
CA ARG A 133 -0.94 -20.51 6.63
C ARG A 133 -0.56 -21.81 5.94
N ALA A 134 -1.31 -22.24 4.92
CA ALA A 134 -0.99 -23.44 4.15
C ALA A 134 0.35 -23.30 3.40
N GLN A 135 0.62 -22.13 2.79
CA GLN A 135 1.89 -21.85 2.14
C GLN A 135 3.06 -21.85 3.13
N LEU A 136 2.87 -21.28 4.33
CA LEU A 136 3.89 -21.30 5.38
C LEU A 136 4.15 -22.72 5.88
N ALA A 137 3.11 -23.53 6.10
CA ALA A 137 3.26 -24.94 6.48
C ALA A 137 4.03 -25.72 5.41
N GLN A 138 3.68 -25.54 4.12
CA GLN A 138 4.39 -26.18 3.02
C GLN A 138 5.86 -25.75 2.92
N ARG A 139 6.17 -24.47 3.20
CA ARG A 139 7.57 -23.99 3.25
C ARG A 139 8.32 -24.56 4.44
N GLN A 140 7.67 -24.71 5.59
CA GLN A 140 8.25 -25.34 6.77
C GLN A 140 8.57 -26.82 6.53
N GLU A 141 7.71 -27.57 5.85
CA GLU A 141 7.99 -28.97 5.49
C GLU A 141 9.13 -29.13 4.48
N ARG A 142 9.32 -28.15 3.59
CA ARG A 142 10.40 -28.16 2.58
C ARG A 142 11.75 -27.70 3.14
N LEU A 143 11.78 -27.09 4.32
CA LEU A 143 13.04 -26.71 4.95
C LEU A 143 13.72 -27.98 5.47
N PRO A 144 15.00 -28.22 5.12
CA PRO A 144 15.76 -29.31 5.73
C PRO A 144 15.74 -29.14 7.23
N ALA A 145 15.54 -30.24 7.96
CA ALA A 145 15.54 -30.18 9.42
C ALA A 145 16.85 -29.52 9.90
N PRO A 146 16.86 -28.74 10.99
CA PRO A 146 18.06 -28.06 11.46
C PRO A 146 19.25 -29.01 11.68
N GLY A 147 18.98 -30.28 12.02
CA GLY A 147 20.00 -31.34 12.09
C GLY A 147 20.54 -31.80 10.73
N GLU A 148 19.76 -31.74 9.65
CA GLU A 148 20.22 -32.02 8.29
C GLU A 148 21.10 -30.89 7.76
N VAL A 149 20.75 -29.63 8.05
CA VAL A 149 21.60 -28.47 7.71
C VAL A 149 22.95 -28.59 8.39
N ALA A 150 22.99 -28.92 9.69
CA ALA A 150 24.23 -29.13 10.43
C ALA A 150 25.07 -30.30 9.88
N ARG A 151 24.41 -31.39 9.45
CA ARG A 151 25.09 -32.54 8.81
C ARG A 151 25.67 -32.17 7.44
N LEU A 152 24.92 -31.42 6.64
CA LEU A 152 25.37 -30.96 5.33
C LEU A 152 26.49 -29.94 5.44
N SER A 153 26.45 -29.03 6.43
CA SER A 153 27.53 -28.07 6.67
C SER A 153 28.80 -28.75 7.16
N ALA A 154 28.70 -29.76 8.04
CA ALA A 154 29.85 -30.54 8.48
C ALA A 154 30.46 -31.34 7.32
N ARG A 155 29.63 -31.94 6.46
CA ARG A 155 30.12 -32.61 5.24
C ARG A 155 30.79 -31.64 4.29
N LEU A 156 30.25 -30.43 4.13
CA LEU A 156 30.85 -29.40 3.29
C LEU A 156 32.22 -28.99 3.82
N SER A 157 32.34 -28.70 5.12
CA SER A 157 33.64 -28.32 5.72
C SER A 157 34.67 -29.43 5.59
N GLU A 158 34.29 -30.70 5.79
CA GLU A 158 35.18 -31.84 5.56
C GLU A 158 35.65 -31.93 4.11
N THR A 159 34.78 -31.66 3.14
CA THR A 159 35.17 -31.65 1.72
C THR A 159 36.07 -30.48 1.36
N GLU A 160 35.83 -29.31 1.95
CA GLU A 160 36.67 -28.12 1.76
C GLU A 160 38.07 -28.33 2.36
N GLU A 161 38.17 -28.93 3.54
CA GLU A 161 39.46 -29.27 4.15
C GLU A 161 40.23 -30.29 3.30
N ARG A 162 39.56 -31.32 2.79
CA ARG A 162 40.19 -32.28 1.87
C ARG A 162 40.66 -31.63 0.57
N ALA A 163 39.88 -30.69 0.02
CA ALA A 163 40.27 -29.94 -1.16
C ALA A 163 41.52 -29.08 -0.89
N ARG A 164 41.56 -28.36 0.24
CA ARG A 164 42.73 -27.57 0.66
C ARG A 164 43.98 -28.43 0.84
N LEU A 165 43.85 -29.60 1.47
CA LEU A 165 44.97 -30.53 1.63
C LEU A 165 45.47 -31.06 0.27
N ALA A 166 44.55 -31.33 -0.66
CA ALA A 166 44.90 -31.75 -2.02
C ALA A 166 45.61 -30.62 -2.79
N GLU A 167 45.13 -29.38 -2.68
CA GLU A 167 45.78 -28.20 -3.28
C GLU A 167 47.19 -28.01 -2.74
N ASN A 168 47.38 -28.00 -1.41
CA ASN A 168 48.71 -27.90 -0.79
C ASN A 168 49.64 -29.03 -1.25
N LYS A 169 49.12 -30.26 -1.39
CA LYS A 169 49.91 -31.39 -1.88
C LYS A 169 50.34 -31.19 -3.34
N VAL A 170 49.45 -30.68 -4.18
CA VAL A 170 49.77 -30.35 -5.57
C VAL A 170 50.83 -29.25 -5.64
N GLU A 171 50.75 -28.24 -4.78
CA GLU A 171 51.73 -27.16 -4.69
C GLU A 171 53.13 -27.68 -4.30
N MET A 172 53.22 -28.48 -3.22
CA MET A 172 54.50 -29.11 -2.84
C MET A 172 55.08 -30.01 -3.95
N LEU A 173 54.22 -30.76 -4.66
CA LEU A 173 54.67 -31.59 -5.78
C LEU A 173 55.16 -30.74 -6.97
N LYS A 174 54.56 -29.57 -7.21
CA LYS A 174 55.05 -28.62 -8.21
C LYS A 174 56.42 -28.06 -7.81
N GLU A 175 56.59 -27.63 -6.56
CA GLU A 175 57.89 -27.15 -6.05
C GLU A 175 58.98 -28.23 -6.15
N ALA A 176 58.66 -29.47 -5.77
CA ALA A 176 59.58 -30.60 -5.90
C ALA A 176 59.94 -30.89 -7.37
N LEU A 177 58.96 -30.77 -8.28
CA LEU A 177 59.20 -30.87 -9.72
C LEU A 177 60.07 -29.72 -10.26
N GLU A 178 59.90 -28.50 -9.76
CA GLU A 178 60.76 -27.38 -10.12
C GLU A 178 62.19 -27.57 -9.61
N ILE A 179 62.38 -28.02 -8.37
CA ILE A 179 63.71 -28.31 -7.81
C ILE A 179 64.41 -29.43 -8.60
N THR A 180 63.67 -30.48 -8.96
CA THR A 180 64.22 -31.59 -9.75
C THR A 180 64.50 -31.17 -11.19
N ARG A 181 63.66 -30.34 -11.81
CA ARG A 181 63.95 -29.71 -13.12
C ARG A 181 65.16 -28.79 -13.06
N ALA A 182 65.30 -27.96 -12.02
CA ALA A 182 66.45 -27.09 -11.84
C ALA A 182 67.75 -27.86 -11.63
N ARG A 183 67.69 -29.02 -10.96
CA ARG A 183 68.84 -29.94 -10.81
C ARG A 183 69.12 -30.78 -12.05
N ALA A 184 68.09 -31.13 -12.81
CA ALA A 184 68.21 -31.89 -14.06
C ALA A 184 68.52 -30.99 -15.27
N ALA A 185 68.48 -29.66 -15.11
CA ALA A 185 68.92 -28.73 -16.13
C ALA A 185 70.44 -28.92 -16.34
N PRO A 186 70.89 -29.37 -17.52
CA PRO A 186 72.31 -29.35 -17.83
C PRO A 186 72.81 -27.90 -17.78
N THR A 187 74.02 -27.68 -17.25
CA THR A 187 74.77 -26.42 -17.39
C THR A 187 75.12 -26.22 -18.87
N GLY A 188 74.09 -25.95 -19.68
CA GLY A 188 74.15 -25.82 -21.11
C GLY A 188 73.82 -24.38 -21.45
N THR A 189 74.82 -23.69 -21.99
CA THR A 189 74.69 -22.44 -22.73
C THR A 189 73.41 -22.43 -23.57
N ILE A 190 72.41 -21.67 -23.11
CA ILE A 190 71.21 -21.34 -23.89
C ILE A 190 71.70 -20.55 -25.11
N PRO A 191 71.50 -21.02 -26.36
CA PRO A 191 71.77 -20.22 -27.55
C PRO A 191 71.04 -18.88 -27.41
N GLU A 192 71.66 -17.77 -27.79
CA GLU A 192 71.14 -16.41 -27.49
C GLU A 192 69.66 -16.22 -27.90
N ASP A 193 69.22 -16.90 -28.97
CA ASP A 193 67.83 -16.94 -29.45
C ASP A 193 66.82 -17.54 -28.44
N GLY A 194 67.26 -18.48 -27.60
CA GLY A 194 66.44 -19.11 -26.57
C GLY A 194 66.12 -18.17 -25.41
N ARG A 195 67.09 -17.33 -25.02
CA ARG A 195 66.91 -16.35 -23.93
C ARG A 195 65.90 -15.28 -24.31
N PHE A 196 65.92 -14.83 -25.57
CA PHE A 196 64.93 -13.87 -26.06
C PHE A 196 63.52 -14.45 -26.09
N ARG A 197 63.35 -15.68 -26.60
CA ARG A 197 62.04 -16.37 -26.58
C ARG A 197 61.52 -16.62 -25.17
N GLU A 198 62.41 -16.93 -24.24
CA GLU A 198 62.06 -17.13 -22.84
C GLU A 198 61.65 -15.81 -22.16
N ALA A 199 62.40 -14.73 -22.40
CA ALA A 199 62.05 -13.39 -21.94
C ALA A 199 60.70 -12.92 -22.52
N LYS A 200 60.45 -13.17 -23.81
CA LYS A 200 59.17 -12.87 -24.47
C LYS A 200 58.01 -13.67 -23.87
N ARG A 201 58.21 -14.95 -23.56
CA ARG A 201 57.21 -15.78 -22.86
C ARG A 201 56.98 -15.35 -21.41
N ALA A 202 58.01 -14.86 -20.73
CA ALA A 202 57.87 -14.30 -19.38
C ALA A 202 57.07 -12.99 -19.42
N PHE A 203 57.40 -12.08 -20.34
CA PHE A 203 56.65 -10.84 -20.57
C PHE A 203 55.18 -11.10 -20.90
N ALA A 204 54.90 -12.06 -21.80
CA ALA A 204 53.54 -12.47 -22.10
C ALA A 204 52.78 -12.92 -20.84
N ARG A 205 53.37 -13.79 -20.01
CA ARG A 205 52.72 -14.26 -18.78
C ARG A 205 52.38 -13.12 -17.82
N THR A 206 53.26 -12.13 -17.66
CA THR A 206 53.05 -11.05 -16.69
C THR A 206 52.10 -9.96 -17.18
N PHE A 207 52.07 -9.69 -18.49
CA PHE A 207 51.38 -8.54 -19.07
C PHE A 207 50.23 -8.89 -20.02
N HIS A 208 49.91 -10.19 -20.24
CA HIS A 208 48.76 -10.56 -21.08
C HIS A 208 47.45 -10.06 -20.47
N PRO A 209 46.57 -9.41 -21.25
CA PRO A 209 45.29 -8.88 -20.76
C PRO A 209 44.34 -9.96 -20.23
N ASP A 210 44.53 -11.23 -20.61
CA ASP A 210 43.70 -12.35 -20.14
C ASP A 210 44.11 -12.90 -18.76
N GLN A 211 45.28 -12.51 -18.23
CA GLN A 211 45.79 -13.00 -16.94
C GLN A 211 45.54 -12.06 -15.76
N GLY A 212 45.05 -10.84 -16.01
CA GLY A 212 44.67 -9.86 -14.99
C GLY A 212 43.22 -9.44 -15.16
N GLY A 213 42.43 -9.47 -14.08
CA GLY A 213 41.08 -8.90 -14.09
C GLY A 213 41.06 -7.45 -14.60
N ARG A 214 39.89 -7.01 -15.11
CA ARG A 214 39.55 -5.77 -15.84
C ARG A 214 40.08 -4.39 -15.34
N GLY A 215 41.04 -4.31 -14.43
CA GLY A 215 41.49 -3.08 -13.77
C GLY A 215 42.91 -2.58 -14.07
N ASP A 216 43.79 -3.36 -14.69
CA ASP A 216 45.22 -2.96 -14.85
C ASP A 216 45.49 -2.33 -16.22
N ILE A 217 44.93 -1.12 -16.44
CA ILE A 217 45.02 -0.33 -17.69
C ILE A 217 46.48 -0.15 -18.12
N ASP A 218 47.39 0.05 -17.17
CA ASP A 218 48.82 0.27 -17.45
C ASP A 218 49.52 -0.98 -17.98
N ARG A 219 49.11 -2.18 -17.53
CA ARG A 219 49.67 -3.45 -18.05
C ARG A 219 49.19 -3.72 -19.46
N GLN A 220 47.91 -3.47 -19.73
CA GLN A 220 47.34 -3.62 -21.07
C GLN A 220 48.01 -2.66 -22.06
N ARG A 221 48.27 -1.41 -21.63
CA ARG A 221 49.00 -0.42 -22.42
C ARG A 221 50.45 -0.86 -22.69
N ALA A 222 51.18 -1.29 -21.65
CA ALA A 222 52.55 -1.79 -21.81
C ALA A 222 52.62 -3.01 -22.74
N PHE A 223 51.65 -3.91 -22.67
CA PHE A 223 51.59 -5.06 -23.58
C PHE A 223 51.40 -4.60 -25.04
N LEU A 224 50.46 -3.71 -25.32
CA LEU A 224 50.18 -3.22 -26.67
C LEU A 224 51.34 -2.40 -27.26
N GLU A 225 52.06 -1.64 -26.44
CA GLU A 225 53.19 -0.83 -26.90
C GLU A 225 54.44 -1.69 -27.17
N PHE A 226 54.76 -2.65 -26.31
CA PHE A 226 56.03 -3.41 -26.39
C PHE A 226 55.91 -4.74 -27.13
N TRP A 227 54.74 -5.35 -27.22
CA TRP A 227 54.57 -6.64 -27.91
C TRP A 227 54.95 -6.60 -29.40
N PRO A 228 54.56 -5.58 -30.19
CA PRO A 228 54.97 -5.48 -31.59
C PRO A 228 56.49 -5.33 -31.76
N VAL A 229 57.16 -4.66 -30.81
CA VAL A 229 58.62 -4.49 -30.82
C VAL A 229 59.31 -5.84 -30.59
N LEU A 230 58.82 -6.64 -29.65
CA LEU A 230 59.33 -7.98 -29.40
C LEU A 230 59.09 -8.94 -30.57
N GLU A 231 58.00 -8.77 -31.33
CA GLU A 231 57.79 -9.51 -32.58
C GLU A 231 58.74 -9.09 -33.69
N ARG A 232 59.05 -7.80 -33.80
CA ARG A 232 59.97 -7.27 -34.82
C ARG A 232 61.40 -7.78 -34.62
N ILE A 233 61.89 -7.74 -33.37
CA ILE A 233 63.19 -8.28 -32.99
C ILE A 233 63.26 -9.79 -33.27
N GLU A 234 62.19 -10.55 -33.03
CA GLU A 234 62.16 -11.99 -33.36
C GLU A 234 62.20 -12.26 -34.88
N ARG A 235 61.67 -11.35 -35.70
CA ARG A 235 61.72 -11.42 -37.16
C ARG A 235 63.04 -10.93 -37.75
N GLY A 236 63.93 -10.36 -36.93
CA GLY A 236 65.23 -9.83 -37.36
C GLY A 236 65.14 -8.49 -38.08
N GLU A 237 64.07 -7.73 -37.85
CA GLU A 237 63.81 -6.37 -38.35
C GLU A 237 64.19 -5.30 -37.30
#